data_AF-A0ABD1XAZ4-F1
#
_entry.id   AF-A0ABD1XAZ4-F1
#
_cell.length_a   1.000
_cell.length_b   1.000
_cell.length_c   1.000
_cell.angle_alpha   90.00
_cell.angle_beta   90.00
_cell.angle_gamma   90.00
#
_symmetry.space_group_name_H-M   'P 1'
#
loop_
_entity.id
_entity.type
_entity.pdbx_description
1 polymer ?
#
loop_
_entity_poly.entity_id
_entity_poly.type
_entity_poly.pdbx_seq_one_letter_code
_entity_poly.pdbx_strand_id
1 'polypeptide(L)'
;MKTQISTLLPKNIHQEEVVAQECEDLFFSLPKENGWLAPYLYKYQGFWHPVRHLQGIIACQRHFDAWDSDVFLITTHKSGTTWLKAILFTLMNRMQYPIAQDHLVLNKNPHCSKYY
;
A
#
# COMPACT_ATOMS: atom_id res chain seq x y z
N MET A 1 -20.70 30.32 -24.71
CA MET A 1 -19.25 30.23 -24.99
C MET A 1 -18.67 29.24 -23.98
N LYS A 2 -18.35 28.02 -24.42
CA LYS A 2 -17.89 26.93 -23.54
C LYS A 2 -16.41 27.16 -23.22
N THR A 3 -16.08 27.43 -21.97
CA THR A 3 -14.69 27.50 -21.52
C THR A 3 -14.25 26.10 -21.11
N GLN A 4 -13.39 25.48 -21.92
CA GLN A 4 -12.67 24.26 -21.58
C GLN A 4 -11.78 24.53 -20.36
N ILE A 5 -12.11 23.94 -19.22
CA ILE A 5 -11.17 23.63 -18.15
C ILE A 5 -10.99 22.12 -18.20
N SER A 6 -10.30 21.66 -19.25
CA SER A 6 -9.92 20.26 -19.40
C SER A 6 -8.46 20.24 -19.76
N THR A 7 -7.63 20.22 -18.73
CA THR A 7 -6.30 19.60 -18.68
C THR A 7 -5.66 20.01 -17.36
N LEU A 8 -5.03 19.07 -16.66
CA LEU A 8 -4.19 19.24 -15.45
C LEU A 8 -4.84 18.98 -14.08
N LEU A 9 -5.78 18.04 -13.97
CA LEU A 9 -5.94 17.32 -12.69
C LEU A 9 -5.06 16.06 -12.72
N PRO A 10 -4.27 15.77 -11.67
CA PRO A 10 -3.50 14.52 -11.58
C PRO A 10 -4.47 13.34 -11.70
N LYS A 11 -4.15 12.38 -12.57
CA LYS A 11 -4.92 11.13 -12.74
C LYS A 11 -5.22 10.42 -11.41
N ASN A 12 -4.38 10.64 -10.40
CA ASN A 12 -4.52 10.10 -9.05
C ASN A 12 -5.76 10.59 -8.29
N ILE A 13 -6.21 11.84 -8.49
CA ILE A 13 -7.32 12.39 -7.69
C ILE A 13 -8.64 11.73 -8.09
N HIS A 14 -8.89 11.56 -9.39
CA HIS A 14 -10.08 10.85 -9.86
C HIS A 14 -10.09 9.38 -9.45
N GLN A 15 -8.93 8.71 -9.44
CA GLN A 15 -8.83 7.32 -9.00
C GLN A 15 -9.06 7.19 -7.48
N GLU A 16 -8.50 8.10 -6.68
CA GLU A 16 -8.73 8.17 -5.22
C GLU A 16 -10.20 8.45 -4.91
N GLU A 17 -10.85 9.35 -5.67
CA GLU A 17 -12.25 9.73 -5.48
C GLU A 17 -13.22 8.60 -5.89
N VAL A 18 -12.96 7.89 -7.00
CA VAL A 18 -13.74 6.71 -7.41
C VAL A 18 -13.59 5.57 -6.41
N VAL A 19 -12.36 5.29 -5.96
CA VAL A 19 -12.10 4.26 -4.93
C VAL A 19 -12.75 4.63 -3.61
N ALA A 20 -12.72 5.91 -3.21
CA ALA A 20 -13.40 6.38 -2.02
C ALA A 20 -14.91 6.17 -2.12
N GLN A 21 -15.53 6.54 -3.24
CA GLN A 21 -16.98 6.40 -3.45
C GLN A 21 -17.43 4.93 -3.43
N GLU A 22 -16.72 4.02 -4.10
CA GLU A 22 -17.03 2.58 -4.09
C GLU A 22 -16.80 1.95 -2.71
N CYS A 23 -15.83 2.46 -1.95
CA CYS A 23 -15.59 2.03 -0.58
C CYS A 23 -16.74 2.45 0.34
N GLU A 24 -17.31 3.64 0.15
CA GLU A 24 -18.47 4.12 0.94
C GLU A 24 -19.66 3.18 0.83
N ASP A 25 -20.07 2.81 -0.39
CA ASP A 25 -21.19 1.89 -0.60
C ASP A 25 -20.92 0.52 0.04
N LEU A 26 -19.68 0.04 -0.04
CA LEU A 26 -19.29 -1.21 0.60
C LEU A 26 -19.34 -1.10 2.13
N PHE A 27 -18.91 0.01 2.74
CA PHE A 27 -18.92 0.20 4.20
C PHE A 27 -20.33 0.07 4.79
N PHE A 28 -21.35 0.56 4.10
CA PHE A 28 -22.73 0.45 4.57
C PHE A 28 -23.24 -1.00 4.59
N SER A 29 -22.68 -1.88 3.77
CA SER A 29 -23.09 -3.29 3.68
C SER A 29 -22.37 -4.22 4.68
N LEU A 30 -21.20 -3.80 5.20
CA LEU A 30 -20.36 -4.67 6.02
C LEU A 30 -20.76 -4.61 7.50
N PRO A 31 -20.64 -5.73 8.24
CA PRO A 31 -20.76 -5.72 9.70
C PRO A 31 -19.76 -4.73 10.31
N LYS A 32 -20.26 -3.88 11.21
CA LYS A 32 -19.48 -2.83 11.89
C LYS A 32 -19.47 -3.05 13.40
N GLU A 33 -18.30 -2.94 14.01
CA GLU A 33 -18.13 -2.97 15.48
C GLU A 33 -17.25 -1.81 15.96
N ASN A 34 -17.31 -1.52 17.26
CA ASN A 34 -16.44 -0.53 17.88
C ASN A 34 -15.02 -1.09 17.98
N GLY A 35 -14.03 -0.33 17.50
CA GLY A 35 -12.63 -0.71 17.62
C GLY A 35 -12.01 -0.21 18.92
N TRP A 36 -10.90 -0.84 19.32
CA TRP A 36 -10.09 -0.32 20.42
C TRP A 36 -9.24 0.89 19.98
N LEU A 37 -8.55 0.78 18.84
CA LEU A 37 -7.63 1.82 18.35
C LEU A 37 -8.27 2.79 17.34
N ALA A 38 -9.29 2.32 16.62
CA ALA A 38 -10.05 3.10 15.65
C ALA A 38 -11.52 3.15 16.09
N PRO A 39 -12.28 4.20 15.78
CA PRO A 39 -13.67 4.33 16.20
C PRO A 39 -14.53 3.13 15.78
N TYR A 40 -14.33 2.66 14.54
CA TYR A 40 -15.06 1.54 13.97
C TYR A 40 -14.14 0.58 13.21
N LEU A 41 -14.47 -0.69 13.31
CA LEU A 41 -13.91 -1.78 12.51
C LEU A 41 -15.02 -2.36 11.63
N TYR A 42 -14.65 -2.73 10.42
CA TYR A 42 -15.53 -3.37 9.45
C TYR A 42 -15.02 -4.77 9.14
N LYS A 43 -15.93 -5.74 9.12
CA LYS A 43 -15.60 -7.13 8.80
C LYS A 43 -15.59 -7.32 7.29
N TYR A 44 -14.43 -7.54 6.70
CA TYR A 44 -14.24 -7.79 5.28
C TYR A 44 -13.40 -9.06 5.08
N GLN A 45 -13.85 -9.97 4.21
CA GLN A 45 -13.17 -11.25 3.91
C GLN A 45 -12.73 -12.05 5.16
N GLY A 46 -13.52 -11.99 6.24
CA GLY A 46 -13.27 -12.72 7.49
C GLY A 46 -12.42 -11.99 8.54
N PHE A 47 -11.87 -10.82 8.21
CA PHE A 47 -11.01 -10.03 9.11
C PHE A 47 -11.62 -8.67 9.44
N TRP A 48 -11.25 -8.12 10.60
CA TRP A 48 -11.70 -6.81 11.06
C TRP A 48 -10.67 -5.74 10.69
N HIS A 49 -11.10 -4.72 9.95
CA HIS A 49 -10.23 -3.66 9.45
C HIS A 49 -10.74 -2.27 9.82
N PRO A 50 -9.85 -1.33 10.20
CA PRO A 50 -10.21 0.08 10.24
C PRO A 50 -10.43 0.60 8.81
N VAL A 51 -11.32 1.60 8.66
CA VAL A 51 -11.72 2.19 7.36
C VAL A 51 -10.53 2.46 6.45
N ARG A 52 -9.50 3.14 6.97
CA ARG A 52 -8.28 3.48 6.23
C ARG A 52 -7.54 2.28 5.64
N HIS A 53 -7.53 1.13 6.33
CA HIS A 53 -6.90 -0.08 5.79
C HIS A 53 -7.81 -0.76 4.77
N LEU A 54 -9.12 -0.76 5.02
CA LEU A 54 -10.09 -1.37 4.14
C LEU A 54 -10.12 -0.68 2.77
N GLN A 55 -10.05 0.66 2.72
CA GLN A 55 -9.91 1.41 1.47
C GLN A 55 -8.67 0.97 0.68
N GLY A 56 -7.52 0.86 1.35
CA GLY A 56 -6.29 0.39 0.72
C GLY A 56 -6.37 -1.05 0.22
N ILE A 57 -7.02 -1.94 0.97
CA ILE A 57 -7.23 -3.34 0.56
C ILE A 57 -8.07 -3.40 -0.71
N ILE A 58 -9.21 -2.69 -0.75
CA ILE A 58 -10.11 -2.68 -1.91
C ILE A 58 -9.40 -2.08 -3.12
N ALA A 59 -8.68 -0.98 -2.93
CA ALA A 59 -7.88 -0.34 -3.97
C ALA A 59 -6.87 -1.32 -4.57
N CYS A 60 -6.06 -1.99 -3.73
CA CYS A 60 -5.10 -2.98 -4.18
C CYS A 60 -5.77 -4.16 -4.87
N GLN A 61 -6.84 -4.74 -4.30
CA GLN A 61 -7.51 -5.89 -4.90
C GLN A 61 -8.09 -5.62 -6.30
N ARG A 62 -8.48 -4.37 -6.58
CA ARG A 62 -9.10 -3.99 -7.86
C ARG A 62 -8.11 -3.47 -8.90
N HIS A 63 -7.04 -2.81 -8.47
CA HIS A 63 -6.17 -2.02 -9.36
C HIS A 63 -4.71 -2.49 -9.37
N PHE A 64 -4.34 -3.41 -8.49
CA PHE A 64 -2.98 -3.93 -8.48
C PHE A 64 -2.85 -5.08 -9.47
N ASP A 65 -2.17 -4.82 -10.57
CA ASP A 65 -1.80 -5.82 -11.57
C ASP A 65 -0.42 -6.37 -11.24
N ALA A 66 -0.37 -7.61 -10.75
CA ALA A 66 0.89 -8.29 -10.44
C ALA A 66 1.62 -8.71 -11.71
N TRP A 67 2.95 -8.61 -11.70
CA TRP A 67 3.81 -9.20 -12.73
C TRP A 67 4.46 -10.50 -12.24
N ASP A 68 4.82 -11.39 -13.16
CA ASP A 68 5.45 -12.68 -12.82
C ASP A 68 6.81 -12.52 -12.10
N SER A 69 7.43 -11.35 -12.21
CA SER A 69 8.69 -11.00 -11.53
C SER A 69 8.51 -10.45 -10.12
N ASP A 70 7.28 -10.16 -9.69
CA ASP A 70 7.04 -9.49 -8.42
C ASP A 70 7.22 -10.45 -7.24
N VAL A 71 7.81 -9.93 -6.15
CA VAL A 71 8.02 -10.68 -4.92
C VAL A 71 7.25 -10.03 -3.78
N PHE A 72 6.23 -10.72 -3.28
CA PHE A 72 5.44 -10.25 -2.15
C PHE A 72 6.08 -10.61 -0.81
N LEU A 73 6.33 -9.60 0.01
CA LEU A 73 6.73 -9.78 1.39
C LEU A 73 5.52 -9.61 2.31
N ILE A 74 4.98 -10.73 2.80
CA ILE A 74 3.81 -10.75 3.68
C ILE A 74 4.30 -10.86 5.13
N THR A 75 3.98 -9.85 5.95
CA THR A 75 4.38 -9.80 7.36
C THR A 75 3.24 -9.31 8.23
N THR A 76 3.17 -9.81 9.45
CA THR A 76 2.33 -9.19 10.48
C THR A 76 2.95 -7.85 10.92
N HIS A 77 2.11 -6.92 11.36
CA HIS A 77 2.60 -5.65 11.86
C HIS A 77 3.55 -5.88 13.05
N LYS A 78 4.57 -5.02 13.16
CA LYS A 78 5.56 -5.01 14.26
C LYS A 78 6.49 -6.24 14.36
N SER A 79 6.47 -7.18 13.43
CA SER A 79 7.36 -8.35 13.42
C SER A 79 8.75 -8.08 12.80
N GLY A 80 9.26 -6.85 12.85
CA GLY A 80 10.58 -6.52 12.28
C GLY A 80 10.61 -6.35 10.75
N THR A 81 9.57 -5.72 10.18
CA THR A 81 9.47 -5.47 8.73
C THR A 81 10.66 -4.73 8.14
N THR A 82 11.35 -3.89 8.92
CA THR A 82 12.53 -3.14 8.48
C THR A 82 13.71 -4.08 8.20
N TRP A 83 13.99 -4.99 9.13
CA TRP A 83 15.04 -5.99 8.97
C TRP A 83 14.73 -6.92 7.79
N LEU A 84 13.49 -7.39 7.69
CA LEU A 84 13.11 -8.30 6.63
C LEU A 84 13.14 -7.64 5.24
N LYS A 85 12.71 -6.38 5.13
CA LYS A 85 12.86 -5.60 3.89
C LYS A 85 14.33 -5.40 3.50
N ALA A 86 15.20 -5.10 4.47
CA ALA A 86 16.62 -4.92 4.22
C ALA A 86 17.29 -6.21 3.72
N ILE A 87 16.95 -7.36 4.33
CA ILE A 87 17.45 -8.67 3.90
C ILE A 87 16.97 -8.99 2.49
N LEU A 88 15.67 -8.83 2.20
CA LEU A 88 15.12 -9.10 0.88
C LEU A 88 15.75 -8.21 -0.19
N PHE A 89 15.90 -6.91 0.09
CA PHE A 89 16.55 -5.96 -0.82
C PHE A 89 18.01 -6.36 -1.12
N THR A 90 18.76 -6.73 -0.08
CA THR A 90 20.15 -7.15 -0.21
C THR A 90 20.26 -8.42 -1.05
N LEU A 91 19.39 -9.39 -0.83
CA LEU A 91 19.38 -10.65 -1.58
C LEU A 91 19.09 -10.41 -3.06
N MET A 92 18.09 -9.58 -3.38
CA MET A 92 17.68 -9.31 -4.76
C MET A 92 18.76 -8.53 -5.54
N ASN A 93 19.47 -7.61 -4.88
CA ASN A 93 20.41 -6.72 -5.55
C ASN A 93 21.89 -7.11 -5.38
N ARG A 94 22.19 -8.28 -4.80
CA ARG A 94 23.57 -8.73 -4.50
C ARG A 94 24.53 -8.76 -5.69
N MET A 95 24.00 -8.90 -6.91
CA MET A 95 24.79 -8.90 -8.14
C MET A 95 25.09 -7.50 -8.65
N GLN A 96 24.21 -6.53 -8.36
CA GLN A 96 24.35 -5.13 -8.78
C GLN A 96 25.11 -4.30 -7.74
N TYR A 97 24.94 -4.63 -6.45
CA TYR A 97 25.67 -4.07 -5.34
C TYR A 97 26.40 -5.21 -4.62
N PRO A 98 27.66 -5.48 -4.99
CA PRO A 98 28.50 -6.43 -4.27
C PRO A 98 28.53 -6.06 -2.80
N ILE A 99 28.55 -7.06 -1.93
CA ILE A 99 28.65 -6.90 -0.48
C ILE A 99 30.08 -6.44 -0.12
N ALA A 100 30.43 -5.24 -0.54
CA ALA A 100 31.60 -4.52 -0.05
C ALA A 100 31.18 -3.70 1.18
N GLN A 101 32.14 -3.40 2.05
CA GLN A 101 31.95 -2.91 3.42
C GLN A 101 31.12 -1.61 3.56
N ASP A 102 30.78 -0.93 2.46
CA ASP A 102 29.93 0.27 2.40
C ASP A 102 28.52 -0.04 1.86
N HIS A 103 27.71 -0.76 2.63
CA HIS A 103 26.35 -1.11 2.24
C HIS A 103 25.38 0.09 2.32
N LEU A 104 24.63 0.33 1.23
CA LEU A 104 23.53 1.32 1.12
C LEU A 104 22.47 1.21 2.24
N VAL A 105 22.35 0.05 2.88
CA VAL A 105 21.44 -0.23 4.01
C VAL A 105 21.78 0.65 5.23
N LEU A 106 23.05 1.07 5.39
CA LEU A 106 23.45 1.98 6.46
C LEU A 106 23.12 3.45 6.18
N ASN A 107 22.99 3.85 4.91
CA ASN A 107 23.00 5.27 4.52
C ASN A 107 21.67 5.79 3.96
N LYS A 108 20.65 4.93 3.78
CA LYS A 108 19.32 5.33 3.27
C LYS A 108 18.20 4.66 4.05
N ASN A 109 17.20 5.45 4.45
CA ASN A 109 15.99 4.92 5.08
C ASN A 109 15.28 3.95 4.12
N PRO A 110 15.09 2.67 4.49
CA PRO A 110 14.46 1.67 3.63
C PRO A 110 12.98 1.94 3.31
N HIS A 111 12.37 2.93 3.98
CA HIS A 111 11.03 3.41 3.65
C HIS A 111 11.02 4.53 2.57
N CYS A 112 12.18 5.09 2.20
CA CYS A 112 12.27 6.28 1.32
C CYS A 112 13.05 6.05 0.01
N SER A 113 13.35 4.81 -0.40
CA SER A 113 13.96 4.56 -1.71
C SER A 113 12.96 4.88 -2.84
N LYS A 114 13.03 6.11 -3.35
CA LYS A 114 12.33 6.60 -4.54
C LYS A 114 13.00 6.11 -5.83
N TYR A 115 13.04 4.80 -6.03
CA TYR A 115 13.40 4.22 -7.32
C TYR A 115 12.27 3.29 -7.76
N TYR A 116 11.24 3.93 -8.31
CA TYR A 116 10.31 3.38 -9.29
C TYR A 116 10.29 4.38 -10.46
#